data_AF-A0A060I2B1-F1
#
_entry.id   AF-A0A060I2B1-F1
#
_cell.length_a   1.000
_cell.length_b   1.000
_cell.length_c   1.000
_cell.angle_alpha   90.00
_cell.angle_beta   90.00
_cell.angle_gamma   90.00
#
_symmetry.space_group_name_H-M   'P 1'
#
loop_
_entity.id
_entity.type
_entity.pdbx_description
1 polymer ?
#
loop_
_entity_poly.entity_id
_entity_poly.type
_entity_poly.pdbx_seq_one_letter_code
_entity_poly.pdbx_strand_id
1 'polypeptide(L)'
;MKRALRPLKTWAFNVPAILSIPALAIPALLFAGTMRAADAPVVVTSIKPIHSLVSAIMQGVGEPELIVDGSASPHTYSLKPSNARALQEANVVFWVGPNLEAFLEKPLEALGSNASVVELENAPGLTKLPFREGGAFEAHDDGDHETAAADDHGHEAAGAGHDDGHGHEENHAHHDDHEEHEHGHGAFDTHLWLDPMNAKAMAAVITTTLVAADPANALTYQANAKTLDDKLTALDKEIAATVAPVKDKPFVVFHDAYQYFEHRYGIRVAGSITVSPETIPGAERVSEIHRKVGELGATCVFAEPQFEPRLVNVVIEGTSARSGVLDPEAATLKAGPDLYFTLLRGIAESMKACLSST
;
A
#
# COMPACT_ATOMS: atom_id res chain seq x y z
N MET A 1 49.00 -107.62 -10.68
CA MET A 1 48.08 -108.62 -11.26
C MET A 1 46.97 -107.88 -12.02
N LYS A 2 46.58 -108.44 -13.17
CA LYS A 2 45.78 -107.85 -14.27
C LYS A 2 44.36 -107.41 -13.87
N ARG A 3 43.88 -106.30 -14.46
CA ARG A 3 42.57 -106.13 -15.17
C ARG A 3 42.25 -104.62 -15.31
N ALA A 4 42.46 -104.04 -16.48
CA ALA A 4 41.53 -103.94 -17.62
C ALA A 4 40.47 -102.83 -17.43
N LEU A 5 40.73 -101.69 -18.09
CA LEU A 5 39.80 -100.58 -18.31
C LEU A 5 38.58 -101.04 -19.15
N ARG A 6 37.39 -100.59 -18.77
CA ARG A 6 36.19 -100.55 -19.62
C ARG A 6 35.64 -99.13 -19.63
N PRO A 7 35.15 -98.61 -20.77
CA PRO A 7 34.66 -97.24 -20.85
C PRO A 7 33.20 -97.14 -20.37
N LEU A 8 32.89 -96.09 -19.60
CA LEU A 8 31.51 -95.73 -19.25
C LEU A 8 30.97 -94.73 -20.27
N LYS A 9 29.82 -95.09 -20.83
CA LYS A 9 29.02 -94.38 -21.83
C LYS A 9 28.63 -92.98 -21.35
N THR A 10 28.80 -91.98 -22.21
CA THR A 10 28.21 -90.65 -22.07
C THR A 10 26.69 -90.74 -22.26
N TRP A 11 25.93 -90.19 -21.31
CA TRP A 11 24.49 -89.97 -21.43
C TRP A 11 24.27 -88.51 -21.82
N ALA A 12 23.71 -88.28 -23.00
CA ALA A 12 23.26 -86.96 -23.44
C ALA A 12 21.91 -86.66 -22.79
N PHE A 13 21.84 -85.64 -21.93
CA PHE A 13 20.58 -85.10 -21.44
C PHE A 13 20.05 -84.05 -22.44
N ASN A 14 18.88 -84.34 -23.01
CA ASN A 14 18.10 -83.40 -23.82
C ASN A 14 17.49 -82.31 -22.91
N VAL A 15 17.80 -81.04 -23.18
CA VAL A 15 17.14 -79.88 -22.57
C VAL A 15 15.85 -79.59 -23.37
N PRO A 16 14.68 -79.46 -22.74
CA PRO A 16 13.44 -79.14 -23.45
C PRO A 16 13.44 -77.68 -23.93
N ALA A 17 12.95 -77.48 -25.14
CA ALA A 17 12.80 -76.17 -25.78
C ALA A 17 11.87 -75.25 -24.96
N ILE A 18 12.37 -74.08 -24.61
CA ILE A 18 11.60 -73.01 -23.96
C ILE A 18 10.68 -72.40 -25.02
N LEU A 19 9.37 -72.49 -24.77
CA LEU A 19 8.32 -71.90 -25.60
C LEU A 19 8.35 -70.36 -25.43
N SER A 20 8.75 -69.63 -26.46
CA SER A 20 8.75 -68.17 -26.49
C SER A 20 7.31 -67.63 -26.52
N ILE A 21 6.88 -67.00 -25.43
CA ILE A 21 5.62 -66.23 -25.36
C ILE A 21 5.85 -64.88 -26.06
N PRO A 22 5.06 -64.49 -27.07
CA PRO A 22 5.21 -63.18 -27.69
C PRO A 22 4.75 -62.11 -26.70
N ALA A 23 5.67 -61.22 -26.32
CA ALA A 23 5.37 -60.06 -25.51
C ALA A 23 4.42 -59.12 -26.29
N LEU A 24 3.16 -59.06 -25.85
CA LEU A 24 2.18 -58.10 -26.35
C LEU A 24 2.59 -56.72 -25.84
N ALA A 25 3.30 -55.95 -26.67
CA ALA A 25 3.66 -54.58 -26.38
C ALA A 25 2.39 -53.71 -26.40
N ILE A 26 1.85 -53.42 -25.22
CA ILE A 26 0.85 -52.35 -25.04
C ILE A 26 1.63 -51.04 -25.27
N PRO A 27 1.29 -50.23 -26.29
CA PRO A 27 1.88 -48.92 -26.41
C PRO A 27 1.36 -48.08 -25.24
N ALA A 28 2.21 -47.85 -24.24
CA ALA A 28 1.98 -46.84 -23.24
C ALA A 28 1.96 -45.49 -23.96
N LEU A 29 0.76 -45.07 -24.36
CA LEU A 29 0.50 -43.72 -24.85
C LEU A 29 0.77 -42.79 -23.66
N LEU A 30 2.01 -42.31 -23.54
CA LEU A 30 2.37 -41.20 -22.69
C LEU A 30 1.57 -40.00 -23.22
N PHE A 31 0.41 -39.75 -22.63
CA PHE A 31 -0.22 -38.44 -22.69
C PHE A 31 0.74 -37.49 -21.96
N ALA A 32 1.72 -36.96 -22.70
CA ALA A 32 2.39 -35.73 -22.34
C ALA A 32 1.37 -34.62 -22.50
N GLY A 33 0.44 -34.53 -21.54
CA GLY A 33 -0.38 -33.35 -21.38
C GLY A 33 0.59 -32.19 -21.19
N THR A 34 0.63 -31.27 -22.15
CA THR A 34 1.21 -29.96 -21.91
C THR A 34 0.39 -29.36 -20.77
N MET A 35 0.91 -29.39 -19.54
CA MET A 35 0.39 -28.53 -18.50
C MET A 35 0.63 -27.11 -19.01
N ARG A 36 -0.39 -26.48 -19.60
CA ARG A 36 -0.37 -25.03 -19.78
C ARG A 36 -0.26 -24.50 -18.36
N ALA A 37 0.79 -23.72 -18.09
CA ALA A 37 0.78 -22.85 -16.93
C ALA A 37 -0.54 -22.07 -17.00
N ALA A 38 -1.32 -22.10 -15.93
CA ALA A 38 -2.45 -21.20 -15.82
C ALA A 38 -1.89 -19.78 -15.94
N ASP A 39 -2.58 -18.91 -16.67
CA ASP A 39 -2.19 -17.50 -16.70
C ASP A 39 -2.22 -16.98 -15.26
N ALA A 40 -1.18 -16.21 -14.89
CA ALA A 40 -1.10 -15.61 -13.57
C ALA A 40 -2.36 -14.76 -13.30
N PRO A 41 -2.80 -14.66 -12.04
CA PRO A 41 -3.96 -13.86 -11.70
C PRO A 41 -3.72 -12.40 -12.09
N VAL A 42 -4.75 -11.72 -12.59
CA VAL A 42 -4.75 -10.27 -12.78
C VAL A 42 -4.82 -9.63 -11.40
N VAL A 43 -3.75 -8.97 -10.99
CA VAL A 43 -3.63 -8.33 -9.68
C VAL A 43 -3.56 -6.82 -9.86
N VAL A 44 -4.37 -6.10 -9.09
CA VAL A 44 -4.39 -4.63 -9.06
C VAL A 44 -3.96 -4.14 -7.69
N THR A 45 -3.20 -3.04 -7.65
CA THR A 45 -2.74 -2.40 -6.42
C THR A 45 -3.07 -0.91 -6.43
N SER A 46 -3.39 -0.36 -5.26
CA SER A 46 -3.80 1.04 -5.14
C SER A 46 -2.64 2.01 -5.38
N ILE A 47 -1.58 1.92 -4.57
CA ILE A 47 -0.47 2.88 -4.51
C ILE A 47 0.91 2.24 -4.72
N LYS A 48 1.91 3.03 -5.12
CA LYS A 48 3.28 2.58 -5.42
C LYS A 48 3.96 1.75 -4.31
N PRO A 49 3.88 2.12 -3.01
CA PRO A 49 4.47 1.29 -1.95
C PRO A 49 3.87 -0.11 -1.90
N ILE A 50 2.55 -0.23 -2.04
CA ILE A 50 1.85 -1.53 -2.06
C ILE A 50 2.17 -2.30 -3.34
N HIS A 51 2.15 -1.64 -4.49
CA HIS A 51 2.59 -2.19 -5.78
C HIS A 51 3.97 -2.83 -5.68
N SER A 52 4.91 -2.16 -5.01
CA SER A 52 6.27 -2.66 -4.85
C SER A 52 6.34 -3.94 -4.03
N LEU A 53 5.61 -4.01 -2.90
CA LEU A 53 5.54 -5.22 -2.07
C LEU A 53 4.92 -6.40 -2.83
N VAL A 54 3.80 -6.16 -3.53
CA VAL A 54 3.12 -7.17 -4.35
C VAL A 54 4.00 -7.63 -5.51
N SER A 55 4.66 -6.69 -6.22
CA SER A 55 5.60 -6.97 -7.30
C SER A 55 6.78 -7.84 -6.84
N ALA A 56 7.31 -7.58 -5.64
CA ALA A 56 8.40 -8.37 -5.08
C ALA A 56 7.95 -9.82 -4.80
N ILE A 57 6.71 -10.03 -4.34
CA ILE A 57 6.16 -11.37 -4.11
C ILE A 57 5.83 -12.07 -5.44
N MET A 58 5.28 -11.34 -6.41
CA MET A 58 4.90 -11.88 -7.73
C MET A 58 6.08 -12.07 -8.70
N GLN A 59 7.29 -11.69 -8.31
CA GLN A 59 8.48 -11.71 -9.18
C GLN A 59 8.68 -13.07 -9.86
N GLY A 60 8.72 -13.05 -11.20
CA GLY A 60 8.87 -14.25 -12.04
C GLY A 60 7.56 -14.97 -12.39
N VAL A 61 6.42 -14.50 -11.87
CA VAL A 61 5.07 -15.03 -12.16
C VAL A 61 4.23 -14.03 -12.94
N GLY A 62 4.21 -12.76 -12.50
CA GLY A 62 3.46 -11.69 -13.15
C GLY A 62 3.80 -10.32 -12.56
N GLU A 63 3.18 -9.28 -13.08
CA GLU A 63 3.32 -7.91 -12.57
C GLU A 63 1.93 -7.35 -12.24
N PRO A 64 1.72 -6.76 -11.05
CA PRO A 64 0.45 -6.14 -10.72
C PRO A 64 0.28 -4.80 -11.45
N GLU A 65 -0.97 -4.46 -11.77
CA GLU A 65 -1.35 -3.13 -12.23
C GLU A 65 -1.39 -2.13 -11.05
N LEU A 66 -1.18 -0.85 -11.35
CA LEU A 66 -1.13 0.24 -10.38
C LEU A 66 -2.18 1.30 -10.71
N ILE A 67 -3.03 1.65 -9.73
CA ILE A 67 -4.10 2.64 -9.89
C ILE A 67 -3.56 4.07 -9.79
N VAL A 68 -2.91 4.40 -8.67
CA VAL A 68 -2.30 5.71 -8.41
C VAL A 68 -0.88 5.70 -8.93
N ASP A 69 -0.74 5.89 -10.25
CA ASP A 69 0.54 6.08 -10.92
C ASP A 69 0.91 7.57 -11.05
N GLY A 70 2.21 7.85 -11.24
CA GLY A 70 2.76 9.19 -11.32
C GLY A 70 2.94 9.83 -9.94
N SER A 71 2.59 11.12 -9.84
CA SER A 71 2.81 11.95 -8.65
C SER A 71 1.51 12.42 -7.99
N ALA A 72 0.38 11.79 -8.32
CA ALA A 72 -0.91 12.14 -7.73
C ALA A 72 -1.04 11.54 -6.34
N SER A 73 -1.68 12.28 -5.40
CA SER A 73 -1.90 11.77 -4.05
C SER A 73 -3.12 10.83 -4.00
N PRO A 74 -3.07 9.69 -3.28
CA PRO A 74 -4.22 8.83 -3.04
C PRO A 74 -5.35 9.51 -2.26
N HIS A 75 -5.07 10.55 -1.47
CA HIS A 75 -6.10 11.24 -0.68
C HIS A 75 -7.12 12.00 -1.54
N THR A 76 -6.76 12.41 -2.75
CA THR A 76 -7.58 13.24 -3.65
C THR A 76 -7.71 12.65 -5.05
N TYR A 77 -7.23 11.43 -5.25
CA TYR A 77 -7.12 10.82 -6.57
C TYR A 77 -8.49 10.68 -7.26
N SER A 78 -8.55 11.05 -8.54
CA SER A 78 -9.72 10.84 -9.39
C SER A 78 -9.51 9.65 -10.31
N LEU A 79 -10.40 8.66 -10.22
CA LEU A 79 -10.27 7.38 -10.92
C LEU A 79 -10.43 7.55 -12.43
N LYS A 80 -9.44 7.08 -13.20
CA LYS A 80 -9.44 7.14 -14.68
C LYS A 80 -10.29 6.00 -15.27
N PRO A 81 -10.87 6.14 -16.47
CA PRO A 81 -11.59 5.05 -17.13
C PRO A 81 -10.76 3.77 -17.32
N SER A 82 -9.44 3.91 -17.55
CA SER A 82 -8.51 2.78 -17.62
C SER A 82 -8.43 2.03 -16.29
N ASN A 83 -8.43 2.74 -15.17
CA ASN A 83 -8.36 2.16 -13.83
C ASN A 83 -9.65 1.39 -13.51
N ALA A 84 -10.80 1.91 -13.94
CA ALA A 84 -12.07 1.21 -13.78
C ALA A 84 -12.08 -0.12 -14.55
N ARG A 85 -11.53 -0.15 -15.77
CA ARG A 85 -11.36 -1.40 -16.53
C ARG A 85 -10.41 -2.37 -15.83
N ALA A 86 -9.26 -1.90 -15.34
CA ALA A 86 -8.31 -2.72 -14.60
C ALA A 86 -8.97 -3.41 -13.39
N LEU A 87 -9.76 -2.64 -12.62
CA LEU A 87 -10.50 -3.18 -11.47
C LEU A 87 -11.54 -4.23 -11.88
N GLN A 88 -12.25 -4.03 -12.99
CA GLN A 88 -13.24 -5.00 -13.50
C GLN A 88 -12.61 -6.31 -13.98
N GLU A 89 -11.37 -6.28 -14.45
CA GLU A 89 -10.64 -7.45 -14.93
C GLU A 89 -9.84 -8.16 -13.82
N ALA A 90 -9.73 -7.54 -12.64
CA ALA A 90 -8.93 -8.02 -11.52
C ALA A 90 -9.48 -9.33 -10.93
N ASN A 91 -8.58 -10.26 -10.63
CA ASN A 91 -8.86 -11.40 -9.77
C ASN A 91 -8.60 -11.07 -8.29
N VAL A 92 -7.61 -10.20 -8.03
CA VAL A 92 -7.24 -9.75 -6.68
C VAL A 92 -6.94 -8.26 -6.71
N VAL A 93 -7.45 -7.53 -5.71
CA VAL A 93 -7.13 -6.12 -5.49
C VAL A 93 -6.53 -5.95 -4.10
N PHE A 94 -5.34 -5.33 -4.02
CA PHE A 94 -4.72 -4.93 -2.76
C PHE A 94 -4.73 -3.41 -2.62
N TRP A 95 -5.24 -2.92 -1.51
CA TRP A 95 -5.30 -1.50 -1.18
C TRP A 95 -5.07 -1.29 0.31
N VAL A 96 -4.81 -0.07 0.75
CA VAL A 96 -4.60 0.19 2.18
C VAL A 96 -5.93 0.07 2.91
N GLY A 97 -6.92 0.85 2.52
CA GLY A 97 -8.27 0.79 3.08
C GLY A 97 -9.08 2.08 2.84
N PRO A 98 -10.34 2.11 3.28
CA PRO A 98 -11.28 3.18 2.98
C PRO A 98 -10.82 4.56 3.48
N ASN A 99 -10.05 4.60 4.57
CA ASN A 99 -9.57 5.85 5.16
C ASN A 99 -8.48 6.54 4.34
N LEU A 100 -7.75 5.79 3.49
CA LEU A 100 -6.73 6.37 2.61
C LEU A 100 -7.30 6.60 1.20
N GLU A 101 -7.84 5.55 0.60
CA GLU A 101 -8.26 5.55 -0.80
C GLU A 101 -9.78 5.56 -0.93
N ALA A 102 -10.46 6.55 -0.32
CA ALA A 102 -11.92 6.68 -0.34
C ALA A 102 -12.53 6.61 -1.76
N PHE A 103 -11.77 7.05 -2.78
CA PHE A 103 -12.17 6.98 -4.18
C PHE A 103 -12.32 5.53 -4.73
N LEU A 104 -11.82 4.51 -4.02
CA LEU A 104 -11.92 3.10 -4.37
C LEU A 104 -13.12 2.39 -3.73
N GLU A 105 -13.72 2.92 -2.67
CA GLU A 105 -14.77 2.22 -1.90
C GLU A 105 -15.94 1.76 -2.80
N LYS A 106 -16.64 2.70 -3.43
CA LYS A 106 -17.78 2.37 -4.33
C LYS A 106 -17.36 1.51 -5.53
N PRO A 107 -16.24 1.79 -6.25
CA PRO A 107 -15.77 0.90 -7.30
C PRO A 107 -15.50 -0.54 -6.84
N LEU A 108 -14.93 -0.74 -5.66
CA LEU A 108 -14.61 -2.07 -5.13
C LEU A 108 -15.86 -2.82 -4.66
N GLU A 109 -16.82 -2.14 -4.02
CA GLU A 109 -18.13 -2.71 -3.69
C GLU A 109 -18.85 -3.23 -4.94
N ALA A 110 -18.79 -2.48 -6.04
CA ALA A 110 -19.41 -2.84 -7.31
C ALA A 110 -18.79 -4.10 -7.95
N LEU A 111 -17.58 -4.53 -7.57
CA LEU A 111 -16.97 -5.78 -8.04
C LEU A 111 -17.68 -7.01 -7.46
N GLY A 112 -18.28 -6.90 -6.27
CA GLY A 112 -18.91 -8.01 -5.57
C GLY A 112 -17.97 -9.21 -5.40
N SER A 113 -18.43 -10.41 -5.72
CA SER A 113 -17.63 -11.65 -5.62
C SER A 113 -16.72 -11.92 -6.83
N ASN A 114 -16.57 -10.98 -7.77
CA ASN A 114 -15.77 -11.19 -8.98
C ASN A 114 -14.27 -11.09 -8.72
N ALA A 115 -13.86 -10.38 -7.66
CA ALA A 115 -12.47 -10.21 -7.26
C ALA A 115 -12.32 -10.42 -5.75
N SER A 116 -11.15 -10.89 -5.33
CA SER A 116 -10.75 -10.87 -3.92
C SER A 116 -10.21 -9.48 -3.57
N VAL A 117 -10.97 -8.69 -2.81
CA VAL A 117 -10.55 -7.36 -2.34
C VAL A 117 -9.91 -7.50 -0.96
N VAL A 118 -8.68 -7.01 -0.81
CA VAL A 118 -7.88 -7.16 0.41
C VAL A 118 -7.48 -5.79 0.95
N GLU A 119 -8.07 -5.43 2.09
CA GLU A 119 -7.70 -4.27 2.90
C GLU A 119 -6.45 -4.57 3.72
N LEU A 120 -5.34 -3.97 3.35
CA LEU A 120 -4.06 -4.22 4.00
C LEU A 120 -3.98 -3.58 5.39
N GLU A 121 -4.77 -2.55 5.68
CA GLU A 121 -4.88 -1.98 7.03
C GLU A 121 -5.42 -2.98 8.05
N ASN A 122 -6.05 -4.08 7.62
CA ASN A 122 -6.54 -5.14 8.50
C ASN A 122 -5.54 -6.30 8.66
N ALA A 123 -4.31 -6.16 8.15
CA ALA A 123 -3.30 -7.19 8.25
C ALA A 123 -2.97 -7.52 9.73
N PRO A 124 -2.99 -8.80 10.13
CA PRO A 124 -2.65 -9.20 11.48
C PRO A 124 -1.21 -8.79 11.85
N GLY A 125 -1.05 -8.19 13.03
CA GLY A 125 0.25 -7.76 13.53
C GLY A 125 0.70 -6.36 13.09
N LEU A 126 -0.17 -5.59 12.42
CA LEU A 126 0.07 -4.17 12.20
C LEU A 126 0.11 -3.39 13.52
N THR A 127 1.06 -2.47 13.59
CA THR A 127 0.99 -1.34 14.53
C THR A 127 0.16 -0.26 13.86
N LYS A 128 -0.91 0.20 14.53
CA LYS A 128 -1.72 1.35 14.13
C LYS A 128 -1.53 2.46 15.15
N LEU A 129 -1.23 3.66 14.69
CA LEU A 129 -1.04 4.83 15.54
C LEU A 129 -2.23 5.77 15.32
N PRO A 130 -2.83 6.31 16.40
CA PRO A 130 -3.91 7.28 16.25
C PRO A 130 -3.40 8.52 15.53
N PHE A 131 -4.30 9.22 14.84
CA PHE A 131 -4.00 10.55 14.30
C PHE A 131 -3.51 11.50 15.40
N ARG A 132 -2.61 12.41 15.02
CA ARG A 132 -2.13 13.46 15.92
C ARG A 132 -3.08 14.65 15.82
N GLU A 133 -3.57 15.11 16.95
CA GLU A 133 -4.41 16.31 17.03
C GLU A 133 -3.78 17.39 17.90
N GLY A 134 -3.86 18.63 17.42
CA GLY A 134 -3.58 19.83 18.21
C GLY A 134 -2.12 20.24 18.34
N GLY A 135 -1.92 21.44 18.91
CA GLY A 135 -0.61 22.04 19.14
C GLY A 135 0.12 22.41 17.86
N ALA A 136 1.25 21.74 17.61
CA ALA A 136 2.08 21.95 16.43
C ALA A 136 1.62 21.15 15.20
N PHE A 137 0.59 20.31 15.34
CA PHE A 137 -0.02 19.52 14.27
C PHE A 137 -1.37 20.14 13.89
N GLU A 138 -1.73 20.08 12.61
CA GLU A 138 -3.07 20.50 12.15
C GLU A 138 -4.11 19.47 12.60
N ALA A 139 -5.29 19.94 13.01
CA ALA A 139 -6.40 19.03 13.30
C ALA A 139 -6.88 18.38 12.01
N HIS A 140 -7.31 17.13 12.10
CA HIS A 140 -8.03 16.49 11.01
C HIS A 140 -9.41 17.16 10.93
N ASP A 141 -9.81 17.60 9.73
CA ASP A 141 -11.14 18.18 9.51
C ASP A 141 -12.15 17.04 9.52
N ASP A 142 -12.72 16.78 10.68
CA ASP A 142 -13.93 15.97 10.80
C ASP A 142 -15.03 16.79 10.12
N GLY A 143 -15.50 16.34 8.95
CA GLY A 143 -16.43 17.07 8.09
C GLY A 143 -17.84 17.30 8.65
N ASP A 144 -17.98 17.74 9.90
CA ASP A 144 -19.21 18.24 10.49
C ASP A 144 -19.42 19.71 10.09
N HIS A 145 -19.91 19.89 8.87
CA HIS A 145 -20.71 21.06 8.52
C HIS A 145 -22.10 20.97 9.17
N GLU A 146 -22.16 21.15 10.49
CA GLU A 146 -23.34 21.69 11.17
C GLU A 146 -23.01 23.14 11.53
N THR A 147 -23.12 24.03 10.54
CA THR A 147 -23.14 25.47 10.77
C THR A 147 -24.43 25.84 11.52
N ALA A 148 -24.44 25.63 12.83
CA ALA A 148 -25.35 26.35 13.71
C ALA A 148 -24.91 27.82 13.72
N ALA A 149 -25.34 28.55 12.69
CA ALA A 149 -25.23 30.00 12.61
C ALA A 149 -26.08 30.62 13.73
N ALA A 150 -25.46 30.83 14.88
CA ALA A 150 -25.90 31.81 15.85
C ALA A 150 -25.23 33.14 15.51
N ASP A 151 -25.87 33.94 14.66
CA ASP A 151 -25.63 35.38 14.65
C ASP A 151 -26.96 36.13 14.64
N ASP A 152 -27.21 36.69 15.82
CA ASP A 152 -28.05 37.84 16.13
C ASP A 152 -27.75 39.00 15.16
N HIS A 153 -28.77 39.58 14.52
CA HIS A 153 -28.86 41.03 14.25
C HIS A 153 -30.26 41.45 13.75
N GLY A 154 -30.94 42.27 14.56
CA GLY A 154 -31.39 43.61 14.17
C GLY A 154 -32.61 43.75 13.24
N HIS A 155 -33.75 44.15 13.84
CA HIS A 155 -34.90 44.74 13.15
C HIS A 155 -34.54 45.93 12.24
N GLU A 156 -35.26 46.09 11.12
CA GLU A 156 -35.94 47.32 10.65
C GLU A 156 -36.74 46.99 9.36
N ALA A 157 -37.85 47.69 9.16
CA ALA A 157 -38.96 47.30 8.28
C ALA A 157 -38.93 47.92 6.87
N ALA A 158 -39.52 47.24 5.87
CA ALA A 158 -40.45 47.83 4.88
C ALA A 158 -40.94 46.83 3.80
N GLY A 159 -42.25 46.59 3.75
CA GLY A 159 -43.09 46.81 2.56
C GLY A 159 -43.17 45.80 1.40
N ALA A 160 -44.39 45.24 1.23
CA ALA A 160 -45.03 44.69 0.02
C ALA A 160 -44.44 43.38 -0.57
N GLY A 161 -45.15 42.28 -0.76
CA GLY A 161 -46.57 42.05 -1.08
C GLY A 161 -46.64 41.40 -2.47
N HIS A 162 -46.93 40.10 -2.57
CA HIS A 162 -47.77 39.46 -3.60
C HIS A 162 -47.87 37.93 -3.42
N ASP A 163 -48.99 37.46 -3.95
CA ASP A 163 -49.76 36.22 -3.79
C ASP A 163 -49.42 35.17 -4.88
N ASP A 164 -50.10 34.03 -4.80
CA ASP A 164 -50.26 32.94 -5.79
C ASP A 164 -49.11 31.90 -5.83
N GLY A 165 -49.29 30.58 -5.74
CA GLY A 165 -50.47 29.71 -5.86
C GLY A 165 -50.04 28.39 -6.55
N HIS A 166 -50.66 27.27 -6.16
CA HIS A 166 -50.59 25.90 -6.73
C HIS A 166 -49.39 25.03 -6.29
N GLY A 167 -49.52 23.74 -5.93
CA GLY A 167 -50.61 22.79 -5.93
C GLY A 167 -50.06 21.39 -5.55
N HIS A 168 -50.89 20.58 -4.89
CA HIS A 168 -50.66 19.19 -4.42
C HIS A 168 -50.08 18.27 -5.52
N GLU A 169 -49.35 17.18 -5.24
CA GLU A 169 -49.84 15.95 -4.58
C GLU A 169 -48.70 15.07 -4.04
N GLU A 170 -49.03 14.38 -2.95
CA GLU A 170 -48.25 13.35 -2.26
C GLU A 170 -48.30 12.01 -2.99
N ASN A 171 -47.16 11.34 -3.16
CA ASN A 171 -47.09 9.88 -3.01
C ASN A 171 -45.64 9.38 -2.92
N HIS A 172 -45.09 9.26 -1.71
CA HIS A 172 -43.95 8.37 -1.47
C HIS A 172 -44.17 7.62 -0.16
N ALA A 173 -44.56 6.35 -0.30
CA ALA A 173 -44.50 5.37 0.77
C ALA A 173 -43.03 5.16 1.15
N HIS A 174 -42.67 5.62 2.34
CA HIS A 174 -41.38 5.33 2.98
C HIS A 174 -41.38 3.86 3.45
N HIS A 175 -40.43 3.10 2.93
CA HIS A 175 -39.93 1.89 3.59
C HIS A 175 -38.56 2.28 4.14
N ASP A 176 -38.54 2.65 5.41
CA ASP A 176 -37.33 2.87 6.19
C ASP A 176 -36.82 1.52 6.67
N ASP A 177 -35.79 1.01 6.00
CA ASP A 177 -34.83 0.05 6.58
C ASP A 177 -33.44 0.60 6.23
N HIS A 178 -33.07 1.70 6.88
CA HIS A 178 -31.69 2.16 6.94
C HIS A 178 -31.05 1.48 8.16
N GLU A 179 -30.39 0.36 7.93
CA GLU A 179 -29.29 -0.03 8.79
C GLU A 179 -28.21 1.06 8.64
N GLU A 180 -28.12 1.93 9.64
CA GLU A 180 -27.00 2.86 9.79
C GLU A 180 -25.71 2.03 9.95
N HIS A 181 -25.00 1.84 8.85
CA HIS A 181 -23.59 1.52 8.91
C HIS A 181 -22.88 2.76 9.47
N GLU A 182 -22.57 2.74 10.77
CA GLU A 182 -21.58 3.65 11.37
C GLU A 182 -20.25 3.45 10.64
N HIS A 183 -19.99 4.27 9.62
CA HIS A 183 -18.67 4.44 9.04
C HIS A 183 -17.84 5.19 10.08
N GLY A 184 -17.20 4.44 10.98
CA GLY A 184 -16.25 5.00 11.94
C GLY A 184 -15.14 5.72 11.17
N HIS A 185 -15.24 7.05 11.13
CA HIS A 185 -14.24 7.92 10.52
C HIS A 185 -12.87 7.67 11.17
N GLY A 186 -11.83 7.66 10.33
CA GLY A 186 -10.53 7.02 10.57
C GLY A 186 -9.92 7.29 11.95
N ALA A 187 -9.77 6.23 12.75
CA ALA A 187 -9.20 6.32 14.10
C ALA A 187 -7.65 6.32 14.12
N PHE A 188 -6.98 6.25 12.98
CA PHE A 188 -5.53 6.03 12.90
C PHE A 188 -4.90 6.60 11.62
N ASP A 189 -3.63 6.98 11.72
CA ASP A 189 -2.80 7.41 10.59
C ASP A 189 -2.72 6.29 9.53
N THR A 190 -3.06 6.63 8.29
CA THR A 190 -3.15 5.72 7.15
C THR A 190 -1.81 5.40 6.49
N HIS A 191 -0.73 6.08 6.85
CA HIS A 191 0.61 5.93 6.23
C HIS A 191 1.38 4.69 6.71
N LEU A 192 0.65 3.57 6.87
CA LEU A 192 1.09 2.31 7.47
C LEU A 192 2.37 1.75 6.85
N TRP A 193 2.59 1.99 5.55
CA TRP A 193 3.74 1.46 4.81
C TRP A 193 5.07 2.09 5.21
N LEU A 194 5.08 3.19 5.96
CA LEU A 194 6.32 3.86 6.38
C LEU A 194 7.01 3.17 7.58
N ASP A 195 6.42 2.13 8.15
CA ASP A 195 7.12 1.16 9.03
C ASP A 195 7.43 -0.13 8.25
N PRO A 196 8.72 -0.52 8.07
CA PRO A 196 9.08 -1.79 7.46
C PRO A 196 8.44 -3.01 8.13
N MET A 197 8.13 -2.93 9.43
CA MET A 197 7.51 -4.03 10.16
C MET A 197 6.03 -4.16 9.85
N ASN A 198 5.34 -3.05 9.61
CA ASN A 198 4.01 -3.06 9.03
C ASN A 198 4.03 -3.64 7.61
N ALA A 199 5.03 -3.28 6.79
CA ALA A 199 5.19 -3.89 5.47
C ALA A 199 5.40 -5.41 5.52
N LYS A 200 6.08 -5.95 6.54
CA LYS A 200 6.17 -7.41 6.76
C LYS A 200 4.79 -8.04 7.04
N ALA A 201 3.96 -7.39 7.87
CA ALA A 201 2.61 -7.86 8.16
C ALA A 201 1.73 -7.85 6.90
N MET A 202 1.78 -6.76 6.11
CA MET A 202 1.07 -6.67 4.82
C MET A 202 1.58 -7.73 3.83
N ALA A 203 2.90 -7.94 3.73
CA ALA A 203 3.48 -8.94 2.85
C ALA A 203 3.02 -10.37 3.18
N ALA A 204 2.80 -10.70 4.45
CA ALA A 204 2.29 -11.99 4.86
C ALA A 204 0.84 -12.23 4.38
N VAL A 205 -0.01 -11.21 4.45
CA VAL A 205 -1.38 -11.24 3.91
C VAL A 205 -1.35 -11.34 2.39
N ILE A 206 -0.56 -10.51 1.71
CA ILE A 206 -0.39 -10.55 0.25
C ILE A 206 0.00 -11.96 -0.21
N THR A 207 1.00 -12.55 0.44
CA THR A 207 1.48 -13.90 0.12
C THR A 207 0.38 -14.94 0.28
N THR A 208 -0.36 -14.89 1.38
CA THR A 208 -1.45 -15.84 1.66
C THR A 208 -2.56 -15.73 0.62
N THR A 209 -2.95 -14.52 0.24
CA THR A 209 -3.95 -14.27 -0.80
C THR A 209 -3.48 -14.76 -2.16
N LEU A 210 -2.24 -14.45 -2.55
CA LEU A 210 -1.70 -14.89 -3.84
C LEU A 210 -1.56 -16.42 -3.93
N VAL A 211 -1.14 -17.09 -2.85
CA VAL A 211 -1.09 -18.56 -2.78
C VAL A 211 -2.49 -19.18 -2.94
N ALA A 212 -3.52 -18.56 -2.37
CA ALA A 212 -4.89 -19.02 -2.50
C ALA A 212 -5.45 -18.80 -3.92
N ALA A 213 -5.14 -17.65 -4.53
CA ALA A 213 -5.61 -17.28 -5.87
C ALA A 213 -4.87 -18.05 -6.98
N ASP A 214 -3.59 -18.38 -6.78
CA ASP A 214 -2.76 -19.11 -7.73
C ASP A 214 -1.90 -20.20 -7.04
N PRO A 215 -2.51 -21.35 -6.72
CA PRO A 215 -1.82 -22.46 -6.05
C PRO A 215 -0.68 -23.05 -6.89
N ALA A 216 -0.70 -22.88 -8.22
CA ALA A 216 0.33 -23.41 -9.11
C ALA A 216 1.69 -22.73 -8.89
N ASN A 217 1.68 -21.44 -8.51
CA ASN A 217 2.88 -20.66 -8.23
C ASN A 217 3.16 -20.44 -6.73
N ALA A 218 2.46 -21.17 -5.85
CA ALA A 218 2.54 -20.99 -4.39
C ALA A 218 3.98 -21.04 -3.83
N LEU A 219 4.81 -21.97 -4.29
CA LEU A 219 6.21 -22.10 -3.83
C LEU A 219 7.05 -20.87 -4.23
N THR A 220 6.79 -20.29 -5.41
CA THR A 220 7.46 -19.07 -5.88
C THR A 220 7.09 -17.89 -4.99
N TYR A 221 5.80 -17.68 -4.73
CA TYR A 221 5.33 -16.60 -3.85
C TYR A 221 5.92 -16.73 -2.44
N GLN A 222 5.93 -17.93 -1.87
CA GLN A 222 6.49 -18.16 -0.53
C GLN A 222 8.01 -17.92 -0.48
N ALA A 223 8.75 -18.34 -1.49
CA ALA A 223 10.20 -18.10 -1.58
C ALA A 223 10.52 -16.60 -1.73
N ASN A 224 9.74 -15.89 -2.57
CA ASN A 224 9.85 -14.45 -2.76
C ASN A 224 9.49 -13.69 -1.49
N ALA A 225 8.41 -14.08 -0.81
CA ALA A 225 7.98 -13.50 0.46
C ALA A 225 9.05 -13.65 1.55
N LYS A 226 9.70 -14.82 1.64
CA LYS A 226 10.83 -15.02 2.57
C LYS A 226 12.00 -14.09 2.22
N THR A 227 12.31 -13.94 0.93
CA THR A 227 13.37 -13.02 0.48
C THR A 227 13.04 -11.56 0.81
N LEU A 228 11.78 -11.16 0.63
CA LEU A 228 11.27 -9.84 1.00
C LEU A 228 11.38 -9.60 2.52
N ASP A 229 11.00 -10.59 3.34
CA ASP A 229 11.12 -10.53 4.80
C ASP A 229 12.57 -10.29 5.26
N ASP A 230 13.52 -11.05 4.71
CA ASP A 230 14.95 -10.92 5.01
C ASP A 230 15.46 -9.52 4.60
N LYS A 231 15.06 -9.02 3.42
CA LYS A 231 15.42 -7.68 2.94
C LYS A 231 14.82 -6.56 3.80
N LEU A 232 13.55 -6.65 4.20
CA LEU A 232 12.90 -5.67 5.08
C LEU A 232 13.58 -5.61 6.45
N THR A 233 13.98 -6.77 6.97
CA THR A 233 14.73 -6.86 8.23
C THR A 233 16.12 -6.22 8.12
N ALA A 234 16.78 -6.34 6.98
CA ALA A 234 18.05 -5.66 6.72
C ALA A 234 17.87 -4.14 6.56
N LEU A 235 16.84 -3.72 5.82
CA LEU A 235 16.49 -2.32 5.59
C LEU A 235 16.22 -1.58 6.90
N ASP A 236 15.47 -2.19 7.81
CA ASP A 236 15.17 -1.64 9.14
C ASP A 236 16.45 -1.29 9.91
N LYS A 237 17.43 -2.20 9.94
CA LYS A 237 18.73 -1.98 10.59
C LYS A 237 19.54 -0.88 9.89
N GLU A 238 19.51 -0.86 8.57
CA GLU A 238 20.20 0.13 7.74
C GLU A 238 19.68 1.55 8.00
N ILE A 239 18.36 1.72 8.01
CA ILE A 239 17.71 3.01 8.27
C ILE A 239 17.98 3.46 9.70
N ALA A 240 17.84 2.58 10.69
CA ALA A 240 18.12 2.89 12.09
C ALA A 240 19.55 3.45 12.26
N ALA A 241 20.54 2.82 11.61
CA ALA A 241 21.92 3.31 11.62
C ALA A 241 22.09 4.65 10.88
N THR A 242 21.36 4.86 9.79
CA THR A 242 21.42 6.08 8.97
C THR A 242 20.92 7.30 9.71
N VAL A 243 19.79 7.18 10.43
CA VAL A 243 19.12 8.29 11.11
C VAL A 243 19.57 8.49 12.56
N ALA A 244 20.26 7.52 13.17
CA ALA A 244 20.77 7.61 14.54
C ALA A 244 21.52 8.92 14.88
N PRO A 245 22.36 9.50 13.99
CA PRO A 245 23.06 10.75 14.29
C PRO A 245 22.15 11.99 14.36
N VAL A 246 20.94 11.92 13.79
CA VAL A 246 20.04 13.08 13.62
C VAL A 246 18.71 12.94 14.37
N LYS A 247 18.47 11.81 15.04
CA LYS A 247 17.17 11.49 15.68
C LYS A 247 16.67 12.54 16.68
N ASP A 248 17.57 13.30 17.31
CA ASP A 248 17.25 14.32 18.32
C ASP A 248 17.11 15.74 17.74
N LYS A 249 17.25 15.90 16.43
CA LYS A 249 17.12 17.19 15.75
C LYS A 249 15.63 17.45 15.44
N PRO A 250 15.03 18.55 15.92
CA PRO A 250 13.66 18.88 15.59
C PRO A 250 13.54 19.30 14.13
N PHE A 251 12.47 18.88 13.47
CA PHE A 251 12.12 19.30 12.12
C PHE A 251 10.61 19.38 11.94
N VAL A 252 10.19 20.15 10.95
CA VAL A 252 8.79 20.30 10.56
C VAL A 252 8.60 19.61 9.22
N VAL A 253 7.44 18.99 9.00
CA VAL A 253 7.04 18.40 7.73
C VAL A 253 5.88 19.18 7.13
N PHE A 254 5.74 19.16 5.81
CA PHE A 254 4.58 19.77 5.19
C PHE A 254 3.31 18.97 5.45
N HIS A 255 3.35 17.66 5.21
CA HIS A 255 2.25 16.74 5.42
C HIS A 255 2.59 15.73 6.53
N ASP A 256 1.65 15.49 7.44
CA ASP A 256 1.84 14.57 8.56
C ASP A 256 1.72 13.08 8.19
N ALA A 257 2.67 12.60 7.37
CA ALA A 257 2.69 11.20 6.92
C ALA A 257 3.61 10.28 7.75
N TYR A 258 4.52 10.84 8.56
CA TYR A 258 5.75 10.12 8.93
C TYR A 258 5.69 9.43 10.30
N GLN A 259 4.53 9.39 10.96
CA GLN A 259 4.40 8.96 12.36
C GLN A 259 4.92 7.53 12.60
N TYR A 260 4.66 6.61 11.65
CA TYR A 260 5.17 5.24 11.71
C TYR A 260 6.70 5.16 11.61
N PHE A 261 7.30 5.95 10.72
CA PHE A 261 8.76 6.04 10.56
C PHE A 261 9.41 6.66 11.81
N GLU A 262 8.81 7.73 12.34
CA GLU A 262 9.22 8.38 13.58
C GLU A 262 9.24 7.41 14.75
N HIS A 263 8.13 6.70 14.96
CA HIS A 263 7.97 5.79 16.08
C HIS A 263 8.95 4.61 16.00
N ARG A 264 9.19 4.09 14.79
CA ARG A 264 10.17 3.02 14.54
C ARG A 264 11.61 3.45 14.88
N TYR A 265 12.03 4.65 14.47
CA TYR A 265 13.44 5.06 14.57
C TYR A 265 13.74 6.07 15.70
N GLY A 266 12.73 6.48 16.46
CA GLY A 266 12.87 7.46 17.54
C GLY A 266 13.21 8.87 17.04
N ILE A 267 12.82 9.18 15.81
CA ILE A 267 12.94 10.51 15.21
C ILE A 267 11.72 11.33 15.63
N ARG A 268 11.87 12.65 15.84
CA ARG A 268 10.76 13.50 16.30
C ARG A 268 10.44 14.61 15.32
N VAL A 269 9.28 14.51 14.67
CA VAL A 269 8.64 15.66 14.00
C VAL A 269 8.17 16.61 15.09
N ALA A 270 8.55 17.88 14.97
CA ALA A 270 8.17 18.95 15.88
C ALA A 270 6.78 19.51 15.56
N GLY A 271 6.31 19.37 14.31
CA GLY A 271 4.99 19.78 13.86
C GLY A 271 4.78 19.55 12.36
N SER A 272 3.53 19.70 11.92
CA SER A 272 3.11 19.64 10.52
C SER A 272 2.45 20.94 10.07
N ILE A 273 2.44 21.16 8.76
CA ILE A 273 1.92 22.37 8.12
C ILE A 273 0.51 22.17 7.56
N THR A 274 0.26 21.00 6.98
CA THR A 274 -1.01 20.58 6.43
C THR A 274 -1.23 19.08 6.63
N VAL A 275 -2.49 18.67 6.58
CA VAL A 275 -2.88 17.27 6.50
C VAL A 275 -2.98 16.81 5.04
N SER A 276 -3.22 17.72 4.09
CA SER A 276 -3.45 17.36 2.68
C SER A 276 -2.58 18.20 1.72
N PRO A 277 -1.74 17.56 0.91
CA PRO A 277 -0.70 18.26 0.13
C PRO A 277 -1.21 19.06 -1.06
N GLU A 278 -2.45 18.85 -1.51
CA GLU A 278 -2.95 19.47 -2.75
C GLU A 278 -3.67 20.80 -2.54
N THR A 279 -3.98 21.18 -1.29
CA THR A 279 -4.59 22.48 -0.99
C THR A 279 -3.50 23.53 -0.73
N ILE A 280 -3.45 24.58 -1.54
CA ILE A 280 -2.52 25.69 -1.31
C ILE A 280 -3.00 26.46 -0.07
N PRO A 281 -2.20 26.56 1.00
CA PRO A 281 -2.60 27.28 2.20
C PRO A 281 -2.77 28.77 1.91
N GLY A 282 -3.81 29.37 2.49
CA GLY A 282 -4.03 30.82 2.46
C GLY A 282 -2.95 31.60 3.21
N ALA A 283 -2.88 32.91 3.01
CA ALA A 283 -1.82 33.77 3.58
C ALA A 283 -1.76 33.72 5.12
N GLU A 284 -2.91 33.62 5.79
CA GLU A 284 -2.99 33.45 7.26
C GLU A 284 -2.32 32.16 7.70
N ARG A 285 -2.65 31.04 7.03
CA ARG A 285 -2.06 29.74 7.31
C ARG A 285 -0.55 29.75 7.07
N VAL A 286 -0.08 30.35 5.97
CA VAL A 286 1.37 30.54 5.70
C VAL A 286 2.06 31.33 6.81
N SER A 287 1.43 32.38 7.34
CA SER A 287 1.96 33.14 8.48
C SER A 287 2.03 32.31 9.76
N GLU A 288 1.00 31.50 10.03
CA GLU A 288 0.98 30.59 11.17
C GLU A 288 2.09 29.53 11.07
N ILE A 289 2.27 28.94 9.89
CA ILE A 289 3.32 27.97 9.58
C ILE A 289 4.70 28.60 9.82
N HIS A 290 4.94 29.79 9.27
CA HIS A 290 6.21 30.50 9.44
C HIS A 290 6.53 30.75 10.93
N ARG A 291 5.52 31.20 11.70
CA ARG A 291 5.64 31.36 13.16
C ARG A 291 5.98 30.04 13.86
N LYS A 292 5.29 28.95 13.51
CA LYS A 292 5.54 27.61 14.08
C LYS A 292 6.97 27.14 13.81
N VAL A 293 7.49 27.34 12.60
CA VAL A 293 8.89 26.97 12.26
C VAL A 293 9.89 27.69 13.16
N GLY A 294 9.66 28.98 13.43
CA GLY A 294 10.49 29.77 14.35
C GLY A 294 10.35 29.33 15.81
N GLU A 295 9.12 29.15 16.31
CA GLU A 295 8.83 28.78 17.71
C GLU A 295 9.34 27.39 18.07
N LEU A 296 9.27 26.44 17.13
CA LEU A 296 9.70 25.06 17.34
C LEU A 296 11.22 24.87 17.22
N GLY A 297 11.95 25.91 16.79
CA GLY A 297 13.41 25.84 16.61
C GLY A 297 13.82 24.77 15.60
N ALA A 298 13.02 24.59 14.54
CA ALA A 298 13.22 23.51 13.58
C ALA A 298 14.57 23.66 12.85
N THR A 299 15.35 22.58 12.80
CA THR A 299 16.59 22.52 12.02
C THR A 299 16.29 22.47 10.52
N CYS A 300 15.25 21.75 10.15
CA CYS A 300 14.78 21.59 8.78
C CYS A 300 13.27 21.67 8.69
N VAL A 301 12.80 22.11 7.53
CA VAL A 301 11.44 21.98 7.04
C VAL A 301 11.48 21.06 5.82
N PHE A 302 10.76 19.95 5.86
CA PHE A 302 10.70 19.00 4.75
C PHE A 302 9.42 19.18 3.96
N ALA A 303 9.57 19.49 2.67
CA ALA A 303 8.49 19.49 1.70
C ALA A 303 8.36 18.13 1.03
N GLU A 304 7.29 17.91 0.28
CA GLU A 304 7.15 16.75 -0.61
C GLU A 304 7.34 17.17 -2.06
N PRO A 305 7.69 16.25 -2.98
CA PRO A 305 7.89 16.58 -4.39
C PRO A 305 6.71 17.28 -5.06
N GLN A 306 5.50 17.05 -4.56
CA GLN A 306 4.25 17.64 -5.02
C GLN A 306 4.09 19.12 -4.61
N PHE A 307 4.87 19.62 -3.63
CA PHE A 307 4.76 20.99 -3.13
C PHE A 307 5.64 21.99 -3.90
N GLU A 308 5.09 23.19 -4.06
CA GLU A 308 5.76 24.32 -4.72
C GLU A 308 6.97 24.85 -3.91
N PRO A 309 8.19 24.89 -4.48
CA PRO A 309 9.38 25.39 -3.80
C PRO A 309 9.25 26.83 -3.24
N ARG A 310 8.38 27.65 -3.85
CA ARG A 310 8.14 29.02 -3.40
C ARG A 310 7.52 29.07 -2.00
N LEU A 311 6.60 28.15 -1.70
CA LEU A 311 5.94 28.09 -0.41
C LEU A 311 6.94 27.74 0.70
N VAL A 312 7.82 26.77 0.43
CA VAL A 312 8.90 26.38 1.35
C VAL A 312 9.79 27.58 1.69
N ASN A 313 10.18 28.36 0.69
CA ASN A 313 11.04 29.54 0.88
C ASN A 313 10.37 30.60 1.75
N VAL A 314 9.08 30.87 1.55
CA VAL A 314 8.33 31.83 2.37
C VAL A 314 8.23 31.34 3.82
N VAL A 315 8.01 30.04 4.02
CA VAL A 315 7.89 29.44 5.36
C VAL A 315 9.19 29.54 6.16
N ILE A 316 10.36 29.36 5.51
CA ILE A 316 11.65 29.40 6.21
C ILE A 316 12.30 30.79 6.21
N GLU A 317 11.76 31.77 5.48
CA GLU A 317 12.33 33.11 5.35
C GLU A 317 12.53 33.78 6.72
N GLY A 318 13.73 34.29 7.00
CA GLY A 318 14.02 34.92 8.30
C GLY A 318 14.20 33.94 9.47
N THR A 319 14.10 32.64 9.24
CA THR A 319 14.45 31.58 10.22
C THR A 319 15.85 31.03 9.96
N SER A 320 16.38 30.22 10.89
CA SER A 320 17.60 29.42 10.67
C SER A 320 17.32 28.04 10.06
N ALA A 321 16.06 27.72 9.75
CA ALA A 321 15.68 26.41 9.23
C ALA A 321 16.13 26.26 7.77
N ARG A 322 16.55 25.05 7.41
CA ARG A 322 16.83 24.67 6.01
C ARG A 322 15.64 23.94 5.40
N SER A 323 15.66 23.74 4.09
CA SER A 323 14.70 22.90 3.40
C SER A 323 15.29 21.55 3.00
N GLY A 324 14.46 20.51 3.06
CA GLY A 324 14.70 19.19 2.50
C GLY A 324 13.44 18.66 1.81
N VAL A 325 13.53 17.49 1.19
CA VAL A 325 12.38 16.84 0.53
C VAL A 325 12.20 15.42 1.07
N LEU A 326 10.98 15.06 1.45
CA LEU A 326 10.55 13.70 1.79
C LEU A 326 9.40 13.31 0.87
N ASP A 327 9.47 12.12 0.28
CA ASP A 327 8.49 11.64 -0.69
C ASP A 327 7.81 10.40 -0.07
N PRO A 328 6.68 10.52 0.65
CA PRO A 328 6.08 9.38 1.36
C PRO A 328 5.34 8.43 0.41
N GLU A 329 4.93 8.92 -0.76
CA GLU A 329 4.10 8.21 -1.75
C GLU A 329 4.92 7.68 -2.94
N ALA A 330 6.23 7.92 -2.95
CA ALA A 330 7.14 7.55 -4.04
C ALA A 330 6.76 8.21 -5.39
N ALA A 331 6.27 9.45 -5.35
CA ALA A 331 5.85 10.24 -6.51
C ALA A 331 6.94 10.33 -7.58
N THR A 332 8.20 10.46 -7.15
CA THR A 332 9.36 10.62 -8.04
C THR A 332 10.01 9.30 -8.45
N LEU A 333 9.59 8.17 -7.86
CA LEU A 333 10.21 6.87 -8.07
C LEU A 333 9.45 6.03 -9.11
N LYS A 334 10.21 5.23 -9.85
CA LYS A 334 9.67 4.26 -10.82
C LYS A 334 9.12 3.04 -10.07
N ALA A 335 7.89 2.64 -10.38
CA ALA A 335 7.25 1.44 -9.84
C ALA A 335 8.05 0.15 -10.13
N GLY A 336 7.93 -0.83 -9.24
CA GLY A 336 8.63 -2.11 -9.32
C GLY A 336 9.03 -2.70 -7.96
N PRO A 337 9.63 -3.90 -7.95
CA PRO A 337 9.90 -4.66 -6.72
C PRO A 337 10.94 -4.02 -5.78
N ASP A 338 11.78 -3.12 -6.29
CA ASP A 338 12.80 -2.45 -5.49
C ASP A 338 12.36 -1.06 -4.95
N LEU A 339 11.23 -0.52 -5.43
CA LEU A 339 10.77 0.84 -5.09
C LEU A 339 10.64 1.05 -3.58
N TYR A 340 10.06 0.10 -2.85
CA TYR A 340 9.83 0.23 -1.40
C TYR A 340 11.15 0.47 -0.63
N PHE A 341 12.23 -0.19 -1.05
CA PHE A 341 13.54 -0.03 -0.44
C PHE A 341 14.15 1.33 -0.78
N THR A 342 14.05 1.76 -2.04
CA THR A 342 14.54 3.08 -2.49
C THR A 342 13.78 4.20 -1.77
N LEU A 343 12.47 4.07 -1.61
CA LEU A 343 11.60 4.99 -0.89
C LEU A 343 12.11 5.25 0.53
N LEU A 344 12.21 4.20 1.36
CA LEU A 344 12.57 4.39 2.76
C LEU A 344 14.04 4.79 2.96
N ARG A 345 14.95 4.34 2.09
CA ARG A 345 16.33 4.86 2.06
C ARG A 345 16.36 6.34 1.73
N GLY A 346 15.62 6.78 0.71
CA GLY A 346 15.56 8.17 0.30
C GLY A 346 15.08 9.09 1.42
N ILE A 347 14.04 8.67 2.16
CA ILE A 347 13.56 9.37 3.36
C ILE A 347 14.68 9.50 4.40
N ALA A 348 15.32 8.37 4.77
CA ALA A 348 16.39 8.34 5.77
C ALA A 348 17.60 9.21 5.38
N GLU A 349 18.03 9.14 4.12
CA GLU A 349 19.16 9.88 3.58
C GLU A 349 18.87 11.38 3.49
N SER A 350 17.66 11.76 3.06
CA SER A 350 17.23 13.16 3.02
C SER A 350 17.17 13.77 4.43
N MET A 351 16.60 13.03 5.39
CA MET A 351 16.62 13.42 6.80
C MET A 351 18.04 13.64 7.31
N LYS A 352 18.93 12.66 7.08
CA LYS A 352 20.34 12.77 7.48
C LYS A 352 21.01 13.98 6.83
N ALA A 353 20.86 14.18 5.52
CA ALA A 353 21.50 15.25 4.78
C ALA A 353 21.09 16.64 5.29
N CYS A 354 19.78 16.86 5.46
CA CYS A 354 19.28 18.14 5.94
C CYS A 354 19.62 18.35 7.42
N LEU A 355 19.47 17.35 8.29
CA LEU A 355 19.61 17.53 9.75
C LEU A 355 21.06 17.48 10.26
N SER A 356 21.99 16.85 9.52
CA SER A 356 23.40 16.73 9.92
C SER A 356 24.22 17.97 9.60
N SER A 357 23.77 18.80 8.66
CA SER A 357 24.52 19.99 8.27
C SER A 357 24.51 20.98 9.45
N THR A 358 25.66 21.51 9.85
CA THR A 358 25.74 22.56 10.88
C THR A 358 25.71 23.93 10.24
#